data_AF-A0A1I4VXQ7-F1
#
_entry.id   AF-A0A1I4VXQ7-F1
#
_cell.length_a   1.000
_cell.length_b   1.000
_cell.length_c   1.000
_cell.angle_alpha   90.00
_cell.angle_beta   90.00
_cell.angle_gamma   90.00
#
_symmetry.space_group_name_H-M   'P 1'
#
loop_
_entity.id
_entity.type
_entity.pdbx_description
1 polymer ?
#
loop_
_entity_poly.entity_id
_entity_poly.type
_entity_poly.pdbx_seq_one_letter_code
_entity_poly.pdbx_strand_id
1 'polypeptide(L)'
;MKTYINEKAVILLFLMLSYELGAQLPAPGGVSGNLQVWVKADAGTGTATDNSKVPVWENQRSGGVNGIANQGMPGYYADPGVGAIPAYRTAPSIPNFNFNPAIEIVSTNGYRSGYKFPLGFPDNTTNAMTSYTHLTRTVSGSYRTVFVMNGTARSSNVSSVAGIWQSPFFGSQGNRPEFYNEKESGDVFFGTDIINTIGTDLPSIQSYYNRLSGANMNYLFGNNGKEYGQPSNNVSSNFNYPGMVLLMDNDGGSGSTSLAGDRIGEFILYSETQTETERQRVNSYLAVKYGITLVQPQDYLASDETIITWNSGLNTSFNNNIFGLAKDDASALNQLVTNSINTENNIMLTVSTNNDFISANSSPGRQNFLQDKTFLIMGDNNVQNIALVNNGTATGQVIQRIWLAQRTNNTGSTWLQADLSAYTGIAATDQVSMVVADDSGLSQNVQVIPATGFTGGKAVFNYPFPANKYFTFGINIQTHCTKDPAVGTPNEMTKFGITAQSNKQPNWPTNIPNGFMTLESRNKGFVITRTTSASIAVPVEGMLIFDTADQCFKLYNGTVWNCITRSCND
;
A
#
# COMPACT_ATOMS: atom_id res chain seq x y z
N MET A 1 0.89 -41.31 45.80
CA MET A 1 1.66 -40.68 44.71
C MET A 1 1.04 -39.31 44.50
N LYS A 2 1.64 -38.23 45.02
CA LYS A 2 1.12 -36.86 44.87
C LYS A 2 1.69 -36.28 43.58
N THR A 3 0.85 -36.10 42.58
CA THR A 3 1.22 -35.48 41.30
C THR A 3 1.42 -33.99 41.52
N TYR A 4 2.66 -33.52 41.47
CA TYR A 4 2.98 -32.09 41.49
C TYR A 4 2.70 -31.52 40.10
N ILE A 5 1.61 -30.77 39.97
CA ILE A 5 1.37 -29.93 38.80
C ILE A 5 2.30 -28.73 38.92
N ASN A 6 3.16 -28.53 37.92
CA ASN A 6 4.12 -27.43 37.88
C ASN A 6 3.36 -26.10 37.70
N GLU A 7 3.35 -25.25 38.73
CA GLU A 7 2.67 -23.94 38.72
C GLU A 7 3.10 -23.05 37.53
N LYS A 8 4.34 -23.16 37.06
CA LYS A 8 4.81 -22.41 35.88
C LYS A 8 4.15 -22.89 34.58
N ALA A 9 3.83 -24.18 34.47
CA ALA A 9 3.14 -24.74 33.31
C ALA A 9 1.67 -24.34 33.27
N VAL A 10 1.01 -24.26 34.45
CA VAL A 10 -0.39 -23.81 34.56
C VAL A 10 -0.52 -22.32 34.26
N ILE A 11 0.43 -21.49 34.74
CA ILE A 11 0.46 -20.05 34.44
C ILE A 11 0.73 -19.79 32.95
N LEU A 12 1.62 -20.56 32.30
CA LEU A 12 1.87 -20.44 30.86
C LEU A 12 0.64 -20.87 30.03
N LEU A 13 -0.07 -21.91 30.47
CA LEU A 13 -1.30 -22.37 29.82
C LEU A 13 -2.44 -21.36 30.01
N PHE A 14 -2.58 -20.76 31.20
CA PHE A 14 -3.56 -19.70 31.47
C PHE A 14 -3.23 -18.40 30.72
N LEU A 15 -1.95 -18.03 30.58
CA LEU A 15 -1.53 -16.89 29.77
C LEU A 15 -1.83 -17.11 28.29
N MET A 16 -1.57 -18.31 27.75
CA MET A 16 -1.92 -18.65 26.36
C MET A 16 -3.44 -18.70 26.13
N LEU A 17 -4.22 -19.27 27.05
CA LEU A 17 -5.68 -19.27 26.98
C LEU A 17 -6.29 -17.87 27.16
N SER A 18 -5.69 -17.00 27.99
CA SER A 18 -6.14 -15.62 28.15
C SER A 18 -5.79 -14.71 26.96
N TYR A 19 -4.73 -15.05 26.19
CA TYR A 19 -4.38 -14.32 24.97
C TYR A 19 -5.37 -14.63 23.83
N GLU A 20 -5.96 -15.83 23.81
CA GLU A 20 -6.99 -16.23 22.84
C GLU A 20 -8.39 -15.66 23.17
N LEU A 21 -8.62 -15.20 24.41
CA LEU A 21 -9.94 -14.72 24.88
C LEU A 21 -10.21 -13.22 24.66
N GLY A 22 -9.34 -12.51 23.91
CA GLY A 22 -9.49 -11.08 23.63
C GLY A 22 -8.99 -10.59 22.28
N ALA A 23 -8.47 -11.46 21.40
CA ALA A 23 -8.09 -11.05 20.05
C ALA A 23 -9.36 -10.87 19.20
N GLN A 24 -9.70 -9.62 18.87
CA GLN A 24 -10.68 -9.35 17.83
C GLN A 24 -10.21 -10.04 16.55
N LEU A 25 -11.03 -10.96 16.02
CA LEU A 25 -10.75 -11.58 14.73
C LEU A 25 -10.62 -10.47 13.67
N PRO A 26 -9.61 -10.53 12.79
CA PRO A 26 -9.42 -9.49 11.78
C PRO A 26 -10.68 -9.33 10.91
N ALA A 27 -10.91 -8.10 10.46
CA ALA A 27 -12.00 -7.76 9.56
C ALA A 27 -11.58 -6.63 8.62
N PRO A 28 -12.19 -6.47 7.43
CA PRO A 28 -11.77 -5.45 6.48
C PRO A 28 -11.79 -4.04 7.09
N GLY A 29 -10.65 -3.36 7.14
CA GLY A 29 -10.54 -2.06 7.80
C GLY A 29 -10.94 -2.07 9.28
N GLY A 30 -10.90 -3.21 9.97
CA GLY A 30 -11.35 -3.39 11.35
C GLY A 30 -12.86 -3.43 11.55
N VAL A 31 -13.65 -3.38 10.48
CA VAL A 31 -15.11 -3.37 10.57
C VAL A 31 -15.63 -4.80 10.61
N SER A 32 -15.91 -5.31 11.81
CA SER A 32 -16.41 -6.67 12.03
C SER A 32 -17.93 -6.77 12.14
N GLY A 33 -18.59 -5.66 12.50
CA GLY A 33 -20.04 -5.60 12.65
C GLY A 33 -20.75 -6.02 11.37
N ASN A 34 -21.65 -7.00 11.47
CA ASN A 34 -22.50 -7.48 10.37
C ASN A 34 -21.74 -8.04 9.16
N LEU A 35 -20.45 -8.36 9.28
CA LEU A 35 -19.67 -8.99 8.22
C LEU A 35 -20.24 -10.39 7.93
N GLN A 36 -20.51 -10.70 6.66
CA GLN A 36 -21.04 -11.99 6.21
C GLN A 36 -20.05 -12.75 5.34
N VAL A 37 -19.46 -12.06 4.37
CA VAL A 37 -18.46 -12.61 3.44
C VAL A 37 -17.22 -11.74 3.45
N TRP A 38 -16.07 -12.36 3.62
CA TRP A 38 -14.79 -11.75 3.31
C TRP A 38 -13.91 -12.82 2.68
N VAL A 39 -13.69 -12.72 1.38
CA VAL A 39 -12.80 -13.62 0.65
C VAL A 39 -11.66 -12.83 0.04
N LYS A 40 -10.45 -13.39 0.11
CA LYS A 40 -9.22 -12.72 -0.32
C LYS A 40 -8.40 -13.64 -1.20
N ALA A 41 -7.84 -13.15 -2.29
CA ALA A 41 -7.08 -14.03 -3.18
C ALA A 41 -5.76 -14.52 -2.54
N ASP A 42 -5.24 -13.83 -1.52
CA ASP A 42 -4.04 -14.19 -0.77
C ASP A 42 -4.31 -15.13 0.43
N ALA A 43 -5.55 -15.57 0.65
CA ALA A 43 -5.91 -16.49 1.72
C ALA A 43 -7.08 -17.41 1.35
N GLY A 44 -7.08 -18.66 1.81
CA GLY A 44 -8.26 -19.52 1.69
C GLY A 44 -8.59 -20.01 0.26
N THR A 45 -7.62 -19.99 -0.66
CA THR A 45 -7.79 -20.43 -2.05
C THR A 45 -7.46 -21.91 -2.27
N GLY A 46 -6.84 -22.57 -1.29
CA GLY A 46 -6.34 -23.95 -1.40
C GLY A 46 -5.14 -24.13 -2.35
N THR A 47 -4.62 -23.05 -2.95
CA THR A 47 -3.47 -23.08 -3.85
C THR A 47 -2.75 -21.73 -3.90
N ALA A 48 -1.43 -21.77 -4.12
CA ALA A 48 -0.62 -20.60 -4.43
C ALA A 48 0.05 -20.71 -5.82
N THR A 49 -0.34 -21.73 -6.61
CA THR A 49 0.25 -22.01 -7.92
C THR A 49 -0.53 -21.30 -9.02
N ASP A 50 0.19 -20.60 -9.88
CA ASP A 50 -0.40 -19.85 -10.99
C ASP A 50 -1.28 -20.74 -11.88
N ASN A 51 -2.42 -20.19 -12.30
CA ASN A 51 -3.42 -20.82 -13.15
C ASN A 51 -4.09 -22.08 -12.56
N SER A 52 -3.86 -22.39 -11.28
CA SER A 52 -4.55 -23.50 -10.61
C SER A 52 -6.01 -23.16 -10.33
N LYS A 53 -6.89 -24.15 -10.47
CA LYS A 53 -8.33 -23.98 -10.23
C LYS A 53 -8.63 -23.79 -8.73
N VAL A 54 -9.54 -22.89 -8.42
CA VAL A 54 -10.01 -22.58 -7.07
C VAL A 54 -11.48 -22.99 -6.95
N PRO A 55 -11.77 -24.26 -6.61
CA PRO A 55 -13.14 -24.75 -6.51
C PRO A 55 -13.88 -24.21 -5.27
N VAL A 56 -13.13 -23.85 -4.23
CA VAL A 56 -13.63 -23.29 -2.98
C VAL A 56 -12.80 -22.06 -2.63
N TRP A 57 -13.47 -20.95 -2.36
CA TRP A 57 -12.85 -19.75 -1.82
C TRP A 57 -13.32 -19.54 -0.38
N GLU A 58 -12.42 -19.84 0.56
CA GLU A 58 -12.73 -19.87 1.97
C GLU A 58 -13.01 -18.47 2.51
N ASN A 59 -14.09 -18.36 3.27
CA ASN A 59 -14.51 -17.12 3.91
C ASN A 59 -13.67 -16.88 5.16
N GLN A 60 -13.03 -15.71 5.22
CA GLN A 60 -12.12 -15.31 6.28
C GLN A 60 -12.85 -14.84 7.54
N ARG A 61 -14.17 -14.61 7.45
CA ARG A 61 -15.02 -14.45 8.62
C ARG A 61 -15.21 -15.79 9.31
N SER A 62 -14.86 -15.88 10.59
CA SER A 62 -15.14 -17.08 11.40
C SER A 62 -16.62 -17.46 11.37
N GLY A 63 -16.91 -18.73 11.07
CA GLY A 63 -18.28 -19.24 10.90
C GLY A 63 -18.99 -18.77 9.63
N GLY A 64 -18.30 -18.04 8.75
CA GLY A 64 -18.82 -17.65 7.44
C GLY A 64 -18.91 -18.84 6.47
N VAL A 65 -19.80 -18.73 5.48
CA VAL A 65 -19.93 -19.77 4.45
C VAL A 65 -18.96 -19.48 3.31
N ASN A 66 -18.28 -20.53 2.85
CA ASN A 66 -17.31 -20.47 1.75
C ASN A 66 -17.99 -20.25 0.39
N GLY A 67 -17.26 -19.61 -0.51
CA GLY A 67 -17.64 -19.51 -1.91
C GLY A 67 -17.41 -20.85 -2.61
N ILE A 68 -18.43 -21.39 -3.25
CA ILE A 68 -18.33 -22.61 -4.06
C ILE A 68 -18.39 -22.22 -5.53
N ALA A 69 -17.35 -22.56 -6.27
CA ALA A 69 -17.29 -22.28 -7.70
C ALA A 69 -18.38 -23.08 -8.44
N ASN A 70 -18.98 -22.46 -9.46
CA ASN A 70 -19.85 -23.15 -10.43
C ASN A 70 -21.12 -23.83 -9.89
N GLN A 71 -21.44 -23.66 -8.60
CA GLN A 71 -22.67 -24.20 -8.02
C GLN A 71 -23.85 -23.23 -8.18
N GLY A 72 -24.94 -23.69 -8.80
CA GLY A 72 -26.22 -22.98 -8.80
C GLY A 72 -26.16 -21.56 -9.37
N MET A 73 -25.30 -21.33 -10.37
CA MET A 73 -25.32 -20.08 -11.13
C MET A 73 -26.58 -20.03 -12.01
N PRO A 74 -27.39 -18.96 -11.90
CA PRO A 74 -28.47 -18.64 -12.82
C PRO A 74 -28.09 -18.89 -14.28
N GLY A 75 -28.96 -19.48 -15.12
CA GLY A 75 -28.77 -19.52 -16.59
C GLY A 75 -29.46 -20.66 -17.34
N TYR A 76 -29.66 -20.46 -18.65
CA TYR A 76 -30.22 -21.44 -19.59
C TYR A 76 -29.26 -22.61 -19.91
N TYR A 77 -28.04 -22.58 -19.36
CA TYR A 77 -26.92 -23.43 -19.72
C TYR A 77 -26.50 -24.30 -18.53
N ALA A 78 -26.17 -25.57 -18.80
CA ALA A 78 -25.76 -26.56 -17.80
C ALA A 78 -24.54 -26.09 -16.98
N ASP A 79 -24.24 -26.79 -15.87
CA ASP A 79 -22.99 -26.61 -15.09
C ASP A 79 -21.82 -26.40 -16.06
N PRO A 80 -21.11 -25.26 -15.96
CA PRO A 80 -20.08 -24.88 -16.93
C PRO A 80 -18.88 -25.84 -16.92
N GLY A 81 -18.83 -26.77 -15.96
CA GLY A 81 -17.82 -27.82 -15.85
C GLY A 81 -16.50 -27.33 -15.27
N VAL A 82 -15.55 -28.25 -15.12
CA VAL A 82 -14.24 -27.99 -14.48
C VAL A 82 -13.39 -26.93 -15.20
N GLY A 83 -13.58 -26.76 -16.51
CA GLY A 83 -12.86 -25.77 -17.31
C GLY A 83 -13.19 -24.32 -16.92
N ALA A 84 -14.40 -24.09 -16.41
CA ALA A 84 -14.93 -22.79 -16.03
C ALA A 84 -14.69 -22.43 -14.57
N ILE A 85 -14.01 -23.27 -13.78
CA ILE A 85 -13.68 -22.94 -12.39
C ILE A 85 -12.71 -21.75 -12.40
N PRO A 86 -12.93 -20.71 -11.55
CA PRO A 86 -12.02 -19.59 -11.43
C PRO A 86 -10.59 -20.05 -11.12
N ALA A 87 -9.61 -19.31 -11.64
CA ALA A 87 -8.19 -19.66 -11.53
C ALA A 87 -7.45 -18.70 -10.60
N TYR A 88 -6.54 -19.23 -9.81
CA TYR A 88 -5.60 -18.43 -9.02
C TYR A 88 -4.55 -17.81 -9.92
N ARG A 89 -4.32 -16.50 -9.79
CA ARG A 89 -3.27 -15.78 -10.50
C ARG A 89 -2.27 -15.22 -9.49
N THR A 90 -1.02 -15.61 -9.65
CA THR A 90 0.11 -15.13 -8.84
C THR A 90 0.41 -13.67 -9.15
N ALA A 91 0.84 -12.89 -8.16
CA ALA A 91 1.15 -11.48 -8.34
C ALA A 91 2.09 -11.17 -9.54
N PRO A 92 3.17 -11.95 -9.81
CA PRO A 92 4.02 -11.72 -10.98
C PRO A 92 3.31 -11.88 -12.33
N SER A 93 2.22 -12.66 -12.39
CA SER A 93 1.44 -12.87 -13.62
C SER A 93 0.44 -11.73 -13.91
N ILE A 94 0.19 -10.87 -12.91
CA ILE A 94 -0.85 -9.83 -12.90
C ILE A 94 -0.35 -8.58 -12.15
N PRO A 95 0.61 -7.83 -12.72
CA PRO A 95 1.33 -6.77 -12.01
C PRO A 95 0.43 -5.65 -11.48
N ASN A 96 -0.78 -5.48 -12.03
CA ASN A 96 -1.73 -4.43 -11.64
C ASN A 96 -2.41 -4.68 -10.28
N PHE A 97 -2.14 -5.80 -9.59
CA PHE A 97 -2.66 -6.10 -8.25
C PHE A 97 -1.67 -5.77 -7.12
N ASN A 98 -0.69 -4.91 -7.40
CA ASN A 98 0.24 -4.35 -6.41
C ASN A 98 0.87 -5.41 -5.49
N PHE A 99 1.53 -6.39 -6.11
CA PHE A 99 2.23 -7.51 -5.44
C PHE A 99 1.32 -8.48 -4.65
N ASN A 100 0.01 -8.45 -4.90
CA ASN A 100 -0.96 -9.39 -4.37
C ASN A 100 -1.53 -10.30 -5.49
N PRO A 101 -1.91 -11.54 -5.17
CA PRO A 101 -2.59 -12.42 -6.12
C PRO A 101 -4.04 -11.97 -6.39
N ALA A 102 -4.67 -12.60 -7.37
CA ALA A 102 -6.08 -12.43 -7.69
C ALA A 102 -6.73 -13.76 -8.09
N ILE A 103 -8.06 -13.79 -8.08
CA ILE A 103 -8.86 -14.84 -8.67
C ILE A 103 -9.37 -14.37 -10.03
N GLU A 104 -8.98 -15.07 -11.09
CA GLU A 104 -9.44 -14.82 -12.45
C GLU A 104 -10.71 -15.61 -12.76
N ILE A 105 -11.74 -14.91 -13.20
CA ILE A 105 -13.04 -15.43 -13.56
C ILE A 105 -13.20 -15.28 -15.08
N VAL A 106 -13.36 -16.40 -15.77
CA VAL A 106 -13.54 -16.45 -17.22
C VAL A 106 -14.95 -16.91 -17.53
N SER A 107 -15.77 -16.00 -18.05
CA SER A 107 -17.11 -16.28 -18.56
C SER A 107 -17.10 -16.28 -20.09
N THR A 108 -17.95 -17.12 -20.70
CA THR A 108 -18.14 -17.17 -22.15
C THR A 108 -19.61 -16.98 -22.50
N ASN A 109 -19.93 -16.90 -23.80
CA ASN A 109 -21.31 -16.87 -24.25
C ASN A 109 -22.06 -18.17 -23.93
N GLY A 110 -21.35 -19.28 -23.78
CA GLY A 110 -21.93 -20.60 -23.52
C GLY A 110 -22.01 -20.96 -22.04
N TYR A 111 -21.32 -20.24 -21.16
CA TYR A 111 -21.29 -20.59 -19.73
C TYR A 111 -20.84 -19.43 -18.83
N ARG A 112 -21.30 -19.44 -17.57
CA ARG A 112 -21.00 -18.43 -16.54
C ARG A 112 -20.00 -18.97 -15.52
N SER A 113 -19.12 -18.11 -15.00
CA SER A 113 -18.13 -18.43 -13.97
C SER A 113 -18.21 -17.46 -12.78
N GLY A 114 -17.83 -17.91 -11.60
CA GLY A 114 -18.02 -17.19 -10.33
C GLY A 114 -18.20 -18.11 -9.13
N TYR A 115 -18.59 -17.53 -8.00
CA TYR A 115 -18.78 -18.20 -6.72
C TYR A 115 -20.19 -17.98 -6.18
N LYS A 116 -20.84 -19.07 -5.81
CA LYS A 116 -22.02 -19.02 -4.96
C LYS A 116 -21.60 -19.05 -3.51
N PHE A 117 -22.21 -18.22 -2.68
CA PHE A 117 -22.05 -18.28 -1.23
C PHE A 117 -23.37 -18.79 -0.64
N PRO A 118 -23.53 -20.11 -0.44
CA PRO A 118 -24.77 -20.68 0.09
C PRO A 118 -25.09 -20.03 1.44
N LEU A 119 -26.26 -19.40 1.58
CA LEU A 119 -26.63 -18.70 2.82
C LEU A 119 -25.67 -17.56 3.24
N GLY A 120 -24.81 -17.08 2.33
CA GLY A 120 -23.83 -16.01 2.58
C GLY A 120 -24.40 -14.59 2.54
N PHE A 121 -25.73 -14.43 2.64
CA PHE A 121 -26.58 -13.21 2.57
C PHE A 121 -27.04 -12.80 1.14
N PRO A 122 -28.24 -12.19 0.90
CA PRO A 122 -29.26 -11.72 1.86
C PRO A 122 -30.44 -12.66 2.06
N ASP A 123 -31.15 -12.48 3.17
CA ASP A 123 -32.47 -13.08 3.46
C ASP A 123 -33.61 -12.12 3.04
N ASN A 124 -34.88 -12.52 3.20
CA ASN A 124 -36.04 -11.70 2.81
C ASN A 124 -36.51 -10.71 3.89
N THR A 125 -35.78 -10.58 5.00
CA THR A 125 -36.16 -9.77 6.17
C THR A 125 -35.23 -8.59 6.42
N THR A 126 -33.98 -8.70 5.96
CA THR A 126 -32.97 -7.67 6.12
C THR A 126 -32.95 -6.82 4.87
N ASN A 127 -33.12 -5.51 5.04
CA ASN A 127 -33.24 -4.57 3.93
C ASN A 127 -31.93 -3.85 3.61
N ALA A 128 -30.92 -3.96 4.48
CA ALA A 128 -29.67 -3.24 4.37
C ALA A 128 -28.53 -4.15 3.90
N MET A 129 -27.61 -3.60 3.12
CA MET A 129 -26.45 -4.31 2.59
C MET A 129 -25.35 -3.33 2.22
N THR A 130 -24.09 -3.73 2.42
CA THR A 130 -22.91 -3.04 1.89
C THR A 130 -21.98 -4.09 1.31
N SER A 131 -21.54 -3.92 0.07
CA SER A 131 -20.57 -4.78 -0.59
C SER A 131 -19.37 -3.98 -1.08
N TYR A 132 -18.20 -4.63 -1.13
CA TYR A 132 -17.00 -4.12 -1.78
C TYR A 132 -16.41 -5.20 -2.65
N THR A 133 -16.02 -4.81 -3.86
CA THR A 133 -15.28 -5.67 -4.76
C THR A 133 -14.06 -4.92 -5.24
N HIS A 134 -12.87 -5.48 -4.98
CA HIS A 134 -11.65 -5.04 -5.64
C HIS A 134 -11.49 -5.86 -6.92
N LEU A 135 -11.66 -5.23 -8.09
CA LEU A 135 -11.67 -5.94 -9.38
C LEU A 135 -10.95 -5.19 -10.49
N THR A 136 -10.42 -5.92 -11.47
CA THR A 136 -10.13 -5.40 -12.80
C THR A 136 -11.21 -5.83 -13.78
N ARG A 137 -11.45 -5.00 -14.80
CA ARG A 137 -12.21 -5.37 -15.99
C ARG A 137 -11.33 -5.21 -17.22
N THR A 138 -10.97 -6.33 -17.84
CA THR A 138 -9.97 -6.37 -18.91
C THR A 138 -10.51 -5.85 -20.24
N VAL A 139 -11.82 -5.95 -20.45
CA VAL A 139 -12.52 -5.45 -21.64
C VAL A 139 -13.76 -4.66 -21.25
N SER A 140 -14.08 -3.64 -22.06
CA SER A 140 -15.40 -3.01 -22.02
C SER A 140 -16.42 -3.94 -22.68
N GLY A 141 -17.65 -3.93 -22.19
CA GLY A 141 -18.75 -4.69 -22.75
C GLY A 141 -20.06 -3.98 -22.50
N SER A 142 -21.08 -4.31 -23.30
CA SER A 142 -22.39 -3.66 -23.20
C SER A 142 -23.00 -3.84 -21.82
N TYR A 143 -22.98 -5.05 -21.25
CA TYR A 143 -23.44 -5.34 -19.89
C TYR A 143 -22.40 -6.18 -19.16
N ARG A 144 -22.11 -5.84 -17.91
CA ARG A 144 -21.05 -6.46 -17.12
C ARG A 144 -21.50 -6.61 -15.67
N THR A 145 -21.89 -7.81 -15.26
CA THR A 145 -22.32 -8.09 -13.87
C THR A 145 -21.12 -8.22 -12.90
N VAL A 146 -21.32 -7.85 -11.63
CA VAL A 146 -20.38 -8.12 -10.51
C VAL A 146 -20.98 -9.17 -9.57
N PHE A 147 -22.24 -9.03 -9.18
CA PHE A 147 -22.95 -10.04 -8.40
C PHE A 147 -24.46 -9.95 -8.61
N VAL A 148 -25.14 -11.07 -8.35
CA VAL A 148 -26.58 -11.28 -8.56
C VAL A 148 -27.21 -11.79 -7.27
N MET A 149 -28.43 -11.36 -6.99
CA MET A 149 -29.27 -11.95 -5.94
C MET A 149 -30.06 -13.14 -6.50
N ASN A 150 -30.07 -14.29 -5.82
CA ASN A 150 -30.53 -15.57 -6.40
C ASN A 150 -32.06 -15.84 -6.29
N GLY A 151 -32.88 -14.84 -5.95
CA GLY A 151 -34.33 -14.99 -5.77
C GLY A 151 -35.15 -14.54 -6.99
N THR A 152 -36.08 -15.38 -7.49
CA THR A 152 -37.04 -15.03 -8.57
C THR A 152 -38.27 -14.25 -8.07
N ALA A 153 -38.56 -14.36 -6.77
CA ALA A 153 -39.63 -13.62 -6.10
C ALA A 153 -39.14 -13.15 -4.73
N ARG A 154 -39.74 -12.07 -4.21
CA ARG A 154 -39.45 -11.46 -2.90
C ARG A 154 -39.45 -12.47 -1.73
N SER A 155 -40.13 -13.60 -1.87
CA SER A 155 -40.26 -14.69 -0.87
C SER A 155 -39.78 -16.06 -1.35
N SER A 156 -39.08 -16.14 -2.48
CA SER A 156 -38.63 -17.42 -3.05
C SER A 156 -37.57 -18.10 -2.17
N ASN A 157 -37.68 -19.41 -1.99
CA ASN A 157 -36.72 -20.23 -1.26
C ASN A 157 -35.39 -20.31 -2.04
N VAL A 158 -34.25 -20.20 -1.33
CA VAL A 158 -32.85 -20.25 -1.83
C VAL A 158 -32.47 -21.53 -2.59
N SER A 159 -33.37 -22.53 -2.63
CA SER A 159 -33.14 -23.81 -3.31
C SER A 159 -33.43 -23.80 -4.81
N SER A 160 -34.26 -22.89 -5.32
CA SER A 160 -34.47 -22.73 -6.77
C SER A 160 -33.49 -21.71 -7.34
N VAL A 161 -32.75 -22.07 -8.38
CA VAL A 161 -31.86 -21.16 -9.10
C VAL A 161 -32.71 -20.25 -9.98
N ALA A 162 -32.75 -18.95 -9.67
CA ALA A 162 -33.37 -17.95 -10.53
C ALA A 162 -32.55 -17.78 -11.82
N GLY A 163 -33.16 -17.43 -12.95
CA GLY A 163 -32.40 -16.95 -14.12
C GLY A 163 -31.93 -15.50 -13.92
N ILE A 164 -30.82 -15.07 -14.51
CA ILE A 164 -30.29 -13.70 -14.32
C ILE A 164 -31.29 -12.62 -14.77
N TRP A 165 -32.07 -12.89 -15.82
CA TRP A 165 -33.17 -12.03 -16.29
C TRP A 165 -34.26 -11.80 -15.25
N GLN A 166 -34.42 -12.74 -14.33
CA GLN A 166 -35.45 -12.69 -13.29
C GLN A 166 -34.88 -12.24 -11.93
N SER A 167 -33.59 -11.93 -11.88
CA SER A 167 -32.81 -11.72 -10.65
C SER A 167 -32.23 -10.32 -10.63
N PRO A 168 -32.33 -9.58 -9.52
CA PRO A 168 -31.63 -8.31 -9.41
C PRO A 168 -30.11 -8.49 -9.46
N PHE A 169 -29.44 -7.64 -10.22
CA PHE A 169 -27.98 -7.66 -10.30
C PHE A 169 -27.37 -6.26 -10.20
N PHE A 170 -26.11 -6.23 -9.76
CA PHE A 170 -25.26 -5.06 -9.78
C PHE A 170 -24.15 -5.24 -10.80
N GLY A 171 -23.88 -4.19 -11.58
CA GLY A 171 -22.93 -4.26 -12.67
C GLY A 171 -22.62 -2.92 -13.29
N SER A 172 -22.34 -2.95 -14.58
CA SER A 172 -22.25 -1.76 -15.44
C SER A 172 -22.84 -2.02 -16.81
N GLN A 173 -23.42 -0.98 -17.41
CA GLN A 173 -23.67 -0.93 -18.84
C GLN A 173 -22.63 -0.02 -19.49
N GLY A 174 -21.79 -0.59 -20.38
CA GLY A 174 -20.55 0.05 -20.81
C GLY A 174 -19.70 0.43 -19.60
N ASN A 175 -19.47 1.73 -19.44
CA ASN A 175 -18.63 2.28 -18.38
C ASN A 175 -19.44 2.89 -17.22
N ARG A 176 -20.78 2.73 -17.22
CA ARG A 176 -21.66 3.33 -16.21
C ARG A 176 -22.14 2.27 -15.22
N PRO A 177 -22.04 2.51 -13.90
CA PRO A 177 -22.57 1.58 -12.92
C PRO A 177 -24.09 1.45 -13.05
N GLU A 178 -24.56 0.23 -12.94
CA GLU A 178 -25.94 -0.16 -13.19
C GLU A 178 -26.47 -1.07 -12.09
N PHE A 179 -27.75 -0.91 -11.79
CA PHE A 179 -28.58 -1.89 -11.10
C PHE A 179 -29.69 -2.31 -12.05
N TYR A 180 -29.91 -3.61 -12.14
CA TYR A 180 -31.02 -4.16 -12.92
C TYR A 180 -32.00 -4.85 -11.99
N ASN A 181 -33.29 -4.56 -12.19
CA ASN A 181 -34.37 -5.34 -11.59
C ASN A 181 -35.61 -5.33 -12.48
N GLU A 182 -35.76 -6.33 -13.34
CA GLU A 182 -36.89 -6.47 -14.28
C GLU A 182 -38.27 -6.38 -13.60
N LYS A 183 -38.39 -6.83 -12.34
CA LYS A 183 -39.67 -6.92 -11.64
C LYS A 183 -40.14 -5.60 -11.05
N GLU A 184 -39.23 -4.68 -10.79
CA GLU A 184 -39.54 -3.43 -10.09
C GLU A 184 -39.23 -2.20 -10.93
N SER A 185 -38.18 -2.22 -11.76
CA SER A 185 -37.61 -0.96 -12.26
C SER A 185 -36.85 -1.04 -13.60
N GLY A 186 -36.52 -2.23 -14.10
CA GLY A 186 -35.66 -2.40 -15.28
C GLY A 186 -34.21 -1.99 -15.01
N ASP A 187 -33.49 -1.59 -16.06
CA ASP A 187 -32.11 -1.09 -16.01
C ASP A 187 -32.05 0.35 -15.47
N VAL A 188 -31.20 0.58 -14.47
CA VAL A 188 -31.06 1.90 -13.84
C VAL A 188 -29.61 2.26 -13.58
N PHE A 189 -29.24 3.50 -13.85
CA PHE A 189 -27.86 3.98 -13.67
C PHE A 189 -27.67 4.72 -12.36
N PHE A 190 -26.53 4.50 -11.71
CA PHE A 190 -26.14 5.30 -10.55
C PHE A 190 -25.48 6.62 -11.00
N GLY A 191 -26.18 7.73 -10.80
CA GLY A 191 -25.68 9.06 -11.14
C GLY A 191 -25.25 9.23 -12.60
N THR A 192 -24.35 10.20 -12.85
CA THR A 192 -23.83 10.54 -14.19
C THR A 192 -22.36 10.23 -14.39
N ASP A 193 -21.65 9.86 -13.33
CA ASP A 193 -20.22 9.53 -13.38
C ASP A 193 -19.97 8.19 -14.09
N ILE A 194 -18.74 8.01 -14.60
CA ILE A 194 -18.28 6.81 -15.31
C ILE A 194 -17.11 6.14 -14.57
N ILE A 195 -16.99 4.83 -14.73
CA ILE A 195 -15.89 4.01 -14.20
C ILE A 195 -14.78 3.96 -15.26
N ASN A 196 -13.76 4.80 -15.11
CA ASN A 196 -12.67 4.92 -16.10
C ASN A 196 -11.75 3.70 -16.18
N THR A 197 -11.80 2.78 -15.21
CA THR A 197 -10.95 1.58 -15.21
C THR A 197 -11.54 0.39 -16.00
N ILE A 198 -12.75 0.53 -16.54
CA ILE A 198 -13.36 -0.54 -17.34
C ILE A 198 -12.68 -0.63 -18.70
N GLY A 199 -12.12 -1.81 -19.00
CA GLY A 199 -11.42 -2.08 -20.24
C GLY A 199 -9.95 -1.67 -20.26
N THR A 200 -9.38 -1.30 -19.10
CA THR A 200 -7.99 -0.85 -18.99
C THR A 200 -7.08 -1.84 -18.23
N ASP A 201 -7.64 -2.94 -17.71
CA ASP A 201 -6.99 -3.88 -16.76
C ASP A 201 -6.45 -3.21 -15.48
N LEU A 202 -6.80 -1.94 -15.22
CA LEU A 202 -6.56 -1.28 -13.94
C LEU A 202 -7.65 -1.65 -12.94
N PRO A 203 -7.30 -1.96 -11.68
CA PRO A 203 -8.31 -2.28 -10.71
C PRO A 203 -9.01 -1.04 -10.16
N SER A 204 -10.23 -1.24 -9.68
CA SER A 204 -10.95 -0.29 -8.86
C SER A 204 -11.62 -0.99 -7.67
N ILE A 205 -11.97 -0.19 -6.66
CA ILE A 205 -12.80 -0.60 -5.53
C ILE A 205 -14.22 -0.15 -5.83
N GLN A 206 -15.08 -1.10 -6.17
CA GLN A 206 -16.50 -0.85 -6.41
C GLN A 206 -17.29 -1.24 -5.18
N SER A 207 -18.13 -0.33 -4.68
CA SER A 207 -19.00 -0.58 -3.54
C SER A 207 -20.45 -0.37 -3.91
N TYR A 208 -21.31 -1.32 -3.55
CA TYR A 208 -22.76 -1.17 -3.65
C TYR A 208 -23.34 -1.25 -2.25
N TYR A 209 -24.14 -0.26 -1.89
CA TYR A 209 -24.77 -0.20 -0.59
C TYR A 209 -26.12 0.48 -0.68
N ASN A 210 -26.89 0.45 0.40
CA ASN A 210 -28.17 1.13 0.44
C ASN A 210 -28.32 1.94 1.73
N ARG A 211 -29.27 2.86 1.76
CA ARG A 211 -29.58 3.70 2.93
C ARG A 211 -31.07 3.87 3.06
N LEU A 212 -31.58 3.87 4.29
CA LEU A 212 -32.98 4.21 4.55
C LEU A 212 -33.23 5.69 4.28
N SER A 213 -34.26 5.98 3.48
CA SER A 213 -34.79 7.31 3.21
C SER A 213 -36.30 7.30 3.45
N GLY A 214 -36.72 7.70 4.65
CA GLY A 214 -38.10 7.52 5.09
C GLY A 214 -38.48 6.03 5.15
N ALA A 215 -39.50 5.63 4.38
CA ALA A 215 -39.95 4.24 4.29
C ALA A 215 -39.29 3.44 3.14
N ASN A 216 -38.32 4.03 2.43
CA ASN A 216 -37.73 3.50 1.20
C ASN A 216 -36.24 3.17 1.39
N MET A 217 -35.73 2.10 0.75
CA MET A 217 -34.28 1.86 0.64
C MET A 217 -33.72 2.47 -0.64
N ASN A 218 -32.79 3.40 -0.48
CA ASN A 218 -32.10 4.07 -1.56
C ASN A 218 -30.78 3.35 -1.86
N TYR A 219 -30.60 2.82 -3.08
CA TYR A 219 -29.35 2.17 -3.48
C TYR A 219 -28.28 3.20 -3.89
N LEU A 220 -27.03 2.90 -3.62
CA LEU A 220 -25.88 3.75 -3.90
C LEU A 220 -24.76 2.92 -4.50
N PHE A 221 -23.99 3.58 -5.35
CA PHE A 221 -22.74 3.07 -5.87
C PHE A 221 -21.60 4.00 -5.47
N GLY A 222 -20.48 3.39 -5.11
CA GLY A 222 -19.21 4.06 -4.90
C GLY A 222 -18.11 3.43 -5.73
N ASN A 223 -17.18 4.26 -6.19
CA ASN A 223 -15.99 3.83 -6.90
C ASN A 223 -14.77 4.56 -6.34
N ASN A 224 -13.78 3.79 -5.87
CA ASN A 224 -12.57 4.31 -5.22
C ASN A 224 -12.90 5.35 -4.13
N GLY A 225 -13.88 5.04 -3.27
CA GLY A 225 -14.30 5.90 -2.16
C GLY A 225 -15.28 7.04 -2.51
N LYS A 226 -15.43 7.43 -3.78
CA LYS A 226 -16.43 8.44 -4.21
C LYS A 226 -17.79 7.80 -4.46
N GLU A 227 -18.83 8.33 -3.83
CA GLU A 227 -20.23 8.02 -4.13
C GLU A 227 -20.65 8.69 -5.46
N TYR A 228 -21.27 7.92 -6.37
CA TYR A 228 -21.76 8.43 -7.67
C TYR A 228 -23.23 8.86 -7.60
N GLY A 229 -23.93 8.52 -6.52
CA GLY A 229 -25.31 8.90 -6.25
C GLY A 229 -26.32 7.77 -6.45
N GLN A 230 -27.59 8.15 -6.52
CA GLN A 230 -28.75 7.25 -6.59
C GLN A 230 -29.05 6.76 -8.02
N PRO A 231 -29.83 5.67 -8.17
CA PRO A 231 -30.40 5.25 -9.43
C PRO A 231 -31.24 6.34 -10.12
N SER A 232 -31.15 6.44 -11.45
CA SER A 232 -31.77 7.48 -12.28
C SER A 232 -33.30 7.59 -12.21
N ASN A 233 -34.00 6.58 -11.70
CA ASN A 233 -35.46 6.56 -11.50
C ASN A 233 -35.86 6.37 -10.02
N ASN A 234 -34.94 6.63 -9.07
CA ASN A 234 -35.18 6.49 -7.64
C ASN A 234 -35.70 5.09 -7.23
N VAL A 235 -35.13 4.01 -7.80
CA VAL A 235 -35.48 2.65 -7.36
C VAL A 235 -35.30 2.56 -5.85
N SER A 236 -36.39 2.23 -5.18
CA SER A 236 -36.36 1.87 -3.79
C SER A 236 -37.14 0.59 -3.55
N SER A 237 -36.52 -0.34 -2.83
CA SER A 237 -37.13 -1.63 -2.51
C SER A 237 -37.08 -1.85 -1.02
N ASN A 238 -38.20 -2.22 -0.42
CA ASN A 238 -38.30 -2.44 1.02
C ASN A 238 -37.96 -3.87 1.43
N PHE A 239 -37.38 -4.66 0.52
CA PHE A 239 -37.03 -6.07 0.70
C PHE A 239 -35.78 -6.41 -0.12
N ASN A 240 -34.89 -7.24 0.43
CA ASN A 240 -33.83 -7.86 -0.34
C ASN A 240 -34.30 -9.17 -0.98
N TYR A 241 -33.68 -9.53 -2.11
CA TYR A 241 -33.93 -10.80 -2.77
C TYR A 241 -32.96 -11.85 -2.20
N PRO A 242 -33.45 -13.07 -1.88
CA PRO A 242 -32.65 -14.00 -1.10
C PRO A 242 -31.51 -14.66 -1.90
N GLY A 243 -30.39 -14.90 -1.22
CA GLY A 243 -29.20 -15.56 -1.74
C GLY A 243 -28.33 -14.67 -2.63
N MET A 244 -27.04 -14.95 -2.69
CA MET A 244 -26.09 -14.19 -3.49
C MET A 244 -25.12 -15.11 -4.24
N VAL A 245 -24.84 -14.71 -5.48
CA VAL A 245 -23.80 -15.30 -6.31
C VAL A 245 -22.89 -14.18 -6.81
N LEU A 246 -21.61 -14.26 -6.46
CA LEU A 246 -20.56 -13.43 -7.02
C LEU A 246 -20.27 -13.93 -8.44
N LEU A 247 -20.59 -13.10 -9.44
CA LEU A 247 -20.60 -13.46 -10.85
C LEU A 247 -19.96 -12.34 -11.63
N MET A 248 -18.86 -12.60 -12.32
CA MET A 248 -18.37 -11.65 -13.30
C MET A 248 -18.96 -11.98 -14.66
N ASP A 249 -19.54 -10.93 -15.26
CA ASP A 249 -19.83 -10.80 -16.70
C ASP A 249 -21.27 -11.03 -17.17
N ASN A 250 -21.67 -12.27 -17.41
CA ASN A 250 -22.55 -12.49 -18.55
C ASN A 250 -24.05 -12.56 -18.22
N ASP A 251 -24.78 -11.52 -18.62
CA ASP A 251 -26.24 -11.41 -18.73
C ASP A 251 -26.91 -12.53 -19.58
N GLY A 252 -26.14 -13.25 -20.41
CA GLY A 252 -26.57 -14.39 -21.23
C GLY A 252 -27.58 -14.05 -22.32
N GLY A 253 -27.70 -12.76 -22.67
CA GLY A 253 -28.41 -12.27 -23.84
C GLY A 253 -27.54 -12.16 -25.08
N SER A 254 -28.19 -11.97 -26.22
CA SER A 254 -27.53 -11.62 -27.48
C SER A 254 -26.86 -10.25 -27.35
N GLY A 255 -25.53 -10.23 -27.18
CA GLY A 255 -24.74 -8.99 -27.08
C GLY A 255 -23.52 -9.08 -26.16
N SER A 256 -23.46 -10.06 -25.27
CA SER A 256 -22.27 -10.28 -24.43
C SER A 256 -21.22 -11.09 -25.18
N THR A 257 -19.97 -10.62 -25.17
CA THR A 257 -18.80 -11.30 -25.75
C THR A 257 -17.99 -11.97 -24.65
N SER A 258 -17.48 -13.17 -24.92
CA SER A 258 -16.54 -13.89 -24.05
C SER A 258 -15.45 -12.97 -23.49
N LEU A 259 -15.17 -13.09 -22.19
CA LEU A 259 -14.09 -12.32 -21.57
C LEU A 259 -12.74 -12.98 -21.69
N ALA A 260 -11.73 -12.12 -21.80
CA ALA A 260 -10.39 -12.44 -21.35
C ALA A 260 -10.34 -12.21 -19.81
N GLY A 261 -10.75 -13.20 -19.01
CA GLY A 261 -10.48 -13.30 -17.56
C GLY A 261 -10.44 -12.00 -16.74
N ASP A 262 -11.59 -11.53 -16.28
CA ASP A 262 -11.64 -10.49 -15.24
C ASP A 262 -11.08 -11.02 -13.92
N ARG A 263 -10.60 -10.15 -13.04
CA ARG A 263 -9.89 -10.58 -11.83
C ARG A 263 -10.42 -9.89 -10.58
N ILE A 264 -10.50 -10.64 -9.49
CA ILE A 264 -10.94 -10.15 -8.17
C ILE A 264 -9.81 -10.37 -7.16
N GLY A 265 -9.47 -9.30 -6.43
CA GLY A 265 -8.52 -9.37 -5.32
C GLY A 265 -9.22 -9.76 -4.03
N GLU A 266 -10.30 -9.05 -3.68
CA GLU A 266 -11.15 -9.35 -2.54
C GLU A 266 -12.61 -9.06 -2.86
N PHE A 267 -13.50 -9.80 -2.19
CA PHE A 267 -14.93 -9.53 -2.13
C PHE A 267 -15.39 -9.52 -0.66
N ILE A 268 -16.12 -8.47 -0.29
CA ILE A 268 -16.57 -8.21 1.07
C ILE A 268 -18.07 -7.93 1.05
N LEU A 269 -18.82 -8.51 1.99
CA LEU A 269 -20.24 -8.27 2.17
C LEU A 269 -20.62 -8.11 3.64
N TYR A 270 -21.40 -7.08 3.91
CA TYR A 270 -22.07 -6.81 5.18
C TYR A 270 -23.59 -6.92 5.04
N SER A 271 -24.24 -7.45 6.08
CA SER A 271 -25.71 -7.53 6.20
C SER A 271 -26.37 -6.23 6.67
N GLU A 272 -25.63 -5.14 6.74
CA GLU A 272 -26.14 -3.82 7.11
C GLU A 272 -25.46 -2.71 6.29
N THR A 273 -26.04 -1.51 6.36
CA THR A 273 -25.45 -0.28 5.83
C THR A 273 -24.36 0.18 6.79
N GLN A 274 -23.11 0.10 6.35
CA GLN A 274 -22.00 0.67 7.10
C GLN A 274 -22.12 2.19 7.19
N THR A 275 -21.69 2.77 8.31
CA THR A 275 -21.51 4.23 8.49
C THR A 275 -20.47 4.79 7.52
N GLU A 276 -20.47 6.11 7.30
CA GLU A 276 -19.49 6.76 6.42
C GLU A 276 -18.03 6.47 6.83
N THR A 277 -17.74 6.51 8.13
CA THR A 277 -16.41 6.20 8.68
C THR A 277 -16.02 4.73 8.49
N GLU A 278 -16.95 3.78 8.69
CA GLU A 278 -16.72 2.37 8.37
C GLU A 278 -16.43 2.17 6.90
N ARG A 279 -17.22 2.80 6.00
CA ARG A 279 -16.98 2.72 4.56
C ARG A 279 -15.62 3.29 4.19
N GLN A 280 -15.21 4.40 4.82
CA GLN A 280 -13.90 5.00 4.59
C GLN A 280 -12.76 4.09 5.05
N ARG A 281 -12.88 3.41 6.20
CA ARG A 281 -11.87 2.42 6.65
C ARG A 281 -11.74 1.23 5.72
N VAL A 282 -12.85 0.65 5.26
CA VAL A 282 -12.80 -0.48 4.30
C VAL A 282 -12.17 -0.05 2.98
N ASN A 283 -12.54 1.12 2.47
CA ASN A 283 -11.90 1.70 1.28
C ASN A 283 -10.41 1.98 1.50
N SER A 284 -10.01 2.51 2.67
CA SER A 284 -8.60 2.78 3.02
C SER A 284 -7.78 1.49 3.04
N TYR A 285 -8.30 0.44 3.67
CA TYR A 285 -7.69 -0.87 3.73
C TYR A 285 -7.43 -1.45 2.32
N LEU A 286 -8.46 -1.47 1.47
CA LEU A 286 -8.32 -1.96 0.10
C LEU A 286 -7.39 -1.08 -0.73
N ALA A 287 -7.47 0.24 -0.55
CA ALA A 287 -6.67 1.19 -1.30
C ALA A 287 -5.18 1.06 -0.98
N VAL A 288 -4.80 0.93 0.30
CA VAL A 288 -3.41 0.69 0.70
C VAL A 288 -2.92 -0.67 0.21
N LYS A 289 -3.71 -1.74 0.40
CA LYS A 289 -3.33 -3.10 -0.04
C LYS A 289 -3.07 -3.16 -1.55
N TYR A 290 -3.91 -2.51 -2.33
CA TYR A 290 -3.87 -2.58 -3.78
C TYR A 290 -3.27 -1.35 -4.45
N GLY A 291 -2.70 -0.40 -3.70
CA GLY A 291 -2.02 0.78 -4.27
C GLY A 291 -2.94 1.71 -5.07
N ILE A 292 -4.23 1.75 -4.71
CA ILE A 292 -5.26 2.54 -5.38
C ILE A 292 -5.33 3.91 -4.73
N THR A 293 -5.34 4.95 -5.56
CA THR A 293 -5.67 6.31 -5.10
C THR A 293 -7.18 6.44 -4.96
N LEU A 294 -7.68 6.58 -3.73
CA LEU A 294 -9.06 7.00 -3.46
C LEU A 294 -9.31 8.39 -4.06
N VAL A 295 -10.52 8.61 -4.56
CA VAL A 295 -10.90 9.89 -5.15
C VAL A 295 -10.87 10.99 -4.09
N GLN A 296 -10.12 12.04 -4.38
CA GLN A 296 -9.76 13.07 -3.42
C GLN A 296 -10.84 14.14 -3.27
N PRO A 297 -10.93 14.82 -2.11
CA PRO A 297 -9.97 14.89 -0.99
C PRO A 297 -10.30 13.95 0.18
N GLN A 298 -10.08 12.64 0.01
CA GLN A 298 -10.41 11.65 1.03
C GLN A 298 -9.18 11.24 1.83
N ASP A 299 -9.29 11.33 3.15
CA ASP A 299 -8.32 10.78 4.09
C ASP A 299 -8.35 9.26 4.12
N TYR A 300 -7.23 8.66 4.52
CA TYR A 300 -7.13 7.22 4.72
C TYR A 300 -7.08 6.95 6.22
N LEU A 301 -7.89 6.01 6.67
CA LEU A 301 -8.05 5.68 8.09
C LEU A 301 -7.51 4.28 8.37
N ALA A 302 -6.81 4.13 9.49
CA ALA A 302 -6.49 2.82 10.04
C ALA A 302 -7.74 2.15 10.63
N SER A 303 -7.60 0.88 11.00
CA SER A 303 -8.75 0.10 11.48
C SER A 303 -9.40 0.61 12.77
N ASP A 304 -8.66 1.40 13.57
CA ASP A 304 -9.13 1.96 14.83
C ASP A 304 -9.90 3.29 14.69
N GLU A 305 -10.08 3.80 13.46
CA GLU A 305 -10.73 5.08 13.13
C GLU A 305 -9.96 6.33 13.56
N THR A 306 -9.07 6.23 14.55
CA THR A 306 -8.38 7.38 15.16
C THR A 306 -7.12 7.79 14.43
N ILE A 307 -6.45 6.83 13.78
CA ILE A 307 -5.22 7.09 13.03
C ILE A 307 -5.58 7.44 11.58
N ILE A 308 -5.23 8.65 11.17
CA ILE A 308 -5.22 9.06 9.77
C ILE A 308 -3.88 8.65 9.16
N THR A 309 -3.88 7.63 8.30
CA THR A 309 -2.66 7.08 7.67
C THR A 309 -2.21 7.91 6.48
N TRP A 310 -3.14 8.61 5.84
CA TRP A 310 -2.89 9.67 4.86
C TRP A 310 -3.85 10.83 5.11
N ASN A 311 -3.31 11.96 5.52
CA ASN A 311 -4.05 13.21 5.67
C ASN A 311 -4.01 13.96 4.33
N SER A 312 -5.12 13.92 3.60
CA SER A 312 -5.28 14.57 2.29
C SER A 312 -5.27 16.10 2.39
N GLY A 313 -5.59 16.65 3.56
CA GLY A 313 -5.55 18.08 3.84
C GLY A 313 -4.16 18.62 4.15
N LEU A 314 -3.16 17.77 4.41
CA LEU A 314 -1.80 18.21 4.74
C LEU A 314 -1.16 18.99 3.58
N ASN A 315 -1.30 18.47 2.35
CA ASN A 315 -0.92 19.17 1.14
C ASN A 315 -1.68 18.61 -0.07
N THR A 316 -2.72 19.32 -0.51
CA THR A 316 -3.65 18.82 -1.54
C THR A 316 -3.01 18.64 -2.91
N SER A 317 -1.88 19.30 -3.18
CA SER A 317 -1.13 19.10 -4.42
C SER A 317 -0.52 17.71 -4.55
N PHE A 318 -0.38 16.96 -3.45
CA PHE A 318 0.28 15.65 -3.40
C PHE A 318 -0.70 14.47 -3.33
N ASN A 319 -1.99 14.71 -3.47
CA ASN A 319 -3.01 13.67 -3.38
C ASN A 319 -3.17 12.86 -4.68
N ASN A 320 -2.06 12.53 -5.35
CA ASN A 320 -2.05 11.78 -6.59
C ASN A 320 -1.21 10.53 -6.41
N ASN A 321 -1.57 9.45 -7.11
CA ASN A 321 -0.79 8.20 -7.11
C ASN A 321 -0.46 7.74 -5.68
N ILE A 322 -1.46 7.72 -4.79
CA ILE A 322 -1.29 7.37 -3.38
C ILE A 322 -1.14 5.85 -3.23
N PHE A 323 -0.08 5.41 -2.55
CA PHE A 323 0.21 4.01 -2.21
C PHE A 323 1.08 3.93 -0.96
N GLY A 324 1.26 2.76 -0.36
CA GLY A 324 2.14 2.68 0.81
C GLY A 324 2.35 1.31 1.43
N LEU A 325 3.38 1.25 2.29
CA LEU A 325 3.62 0.09 3.13
C LEU A 325 2.74 0.16 4.37
N ALA A 326 2.26 -0.99 4.85
CA ALA A 326 1.37 -1.03 6.01
C ALA A 326 1.42 -2.35 6.78
N LYS A 327 1.25 -2.26 8.10
CA LYS A 327 0.81 -3.35 8.97
C LYS A 327 -0.35 -2.85 9.83
N ASP A 328 -1.47 -3.55 9.73
CA ASP A 328 -2.66 -3.35 10.57
C ASP A 328 -3.30 -4.72 10.85
N ASP A 329 -3.10 -5.22 12.06
CA ASP A 329 -3.45 -6.59 12.45
C ASP A 329 -4.97 -6.80 12.52
N ALA A 330 -5.71 -5.81 13.02
CA ALA A 330 -7.16 -5.84 13.04
C ALA A 330 -7.78 -5.79 11.63
N SER A 331 -7.02 -5.37 10.61
CA SER A 331 -7.41 -5.46 9.19
C SER A 331 -6.85 -6.67 8.45
N ALA A 332 -6.00 -7.49 9.09
CA ALA A 332 -5.11 -8.44 8.42
C ALA A 332 -4.35 -7.83 7.23
N LEU A 333 -3.95 -6.56 7.35
CA LEU A 333 -3.19 -5.84 6.33
C LEU A 333 -1.70 -6.00 6.60
N ASN A 334 -0.97 -6.52 5.62
CA ASN A 334 0.48 -6.66 5.68
C ASN A 334 1.09 -6.38 4.29
N GLN A 335 1.23 -5.10 3.96
CA GLN A 335 1.76 -4.61 2.69
C GLN A 335 3.25 -4.23 2.88
N LEU A 336 4.14 -5.10 2.42
CA LEU A 336 5.60 -5.04 2.61
C LEU A 336 6.37 -4.68 1.33
N VAL A 337 5.68 -4.65 0.19
CA VAL A 337 6.13 -4.09 -1.08
C VAL A 337 4.94 -3.47 -1.79
N THR A 338 5.13 -2.31 -2.41
CA THR A 338 4.05 -1.58 -3.05
C THR A 338 4.54 -0.60 -4.10
N ASN A 339 3.65 -0.25 -5.02
CA ASN A 339 3.71 0.92 -5.87
C ASN A 339 2.31 1.49 -6.11
N SER A 340 2.20 2.62 -6.81
CA SER A 340 0.91 3.11 -7.32
C SER A 340 0.47 2.26 -8.50
N ILE A 341 -0.81 1.90 -8.56
CA ILE A 341 -1.39 1.19 -9.72
C ILE A 341 -1.71 2.10 -10.91
N ASN A 342 -1.69 3.42 -10.74
CA ASN A 342 -2.04 4.34 -11.82
C ASN A 342 -0.97 4.31 -12.93
N THR A 343 -1.28 3.69 -14.06
CA THR A 343 -0.36 3.57 -15.20
C THR A 343 -0.27 4.84 -16.04
N GLU A 344 -1.25 5.74 -15.94
CA GLU A 344 -1.28 7.06 -16.62
C GLU A 344 -0.07 7.94 -16.26
N ASN A 345 0.59 7.66 -15.13
CA ASN A 345 1.69 8.45 -14.59
C ASN A 345 3.07 7.76 -14.66
N ASN A 346 3.16 6.57 -15.28
CA ASN A 346 4.29 5.63 -15.20
C ASN A 346 4.61 5.23 -13.74
N ILE A 347 4.57 3.94 -13.44
CA ILE A 347 4.90 3.41 -12.11
C ILE A 347 6.40 3.62 -11.87
N MET A 348 6.73 4.79 -11.32
CA MET A 348 8.10 5.24 -11.19
C MET A 348 8.74 4.75 -9.89
N LEU A 349 7.95 4.61 -8.83
CA LEU A 349 8.46 4.33 -7.49
C LEU A 349 7.88 3.03 -6.95
N THR A 350 8.75 2.09 -6.59
CA THR A 350 8.41 0.91 -5.81
C THR A 350 9.10 0.98 -4.45
N VAL A 351 8.37 0.73 -3.37
CA VAL A 351 8.87 0.80 -2.00
C VAL A 351 8.71 -0.56 -1.33
N SER A 352 9.68 -0.97 -0.52
CA SER A 352 9.66 -2.26 0.18
C SER A 352 10.41 -2.24 1.53
N THR A 353 10.13 -3.22 2.40
CA THR A 353 10.86 -3.42 3.66
C THR A 353 12.26 -4.03 3.50
N ASN A 354 12.59 -4.54 2.31
CA ASN A 354 13.93 -5.07 1.98
C ASN A 354 14.31 -4.72 0.52
N ASN A 355 15.55 -5.03 0.13
CA ASN A 355 16.05 -4.79 -1.23
C ASN A 355 15.55 -5.85 -2.25
N ASP A 356 14.24 -6.07 -2.29
CA ASP A 356 13.54 -6.92 -3.27
C ASP A 356 12.30 -6.16 -3.76
N PHE A 357 12.30 -5.76 -5.03
CA PHE A 357 11.20 -4.96 -5.60
C PHE A 357 10.30 -5.78 -6.54
N ILE A 358 10.44 -7.11 -6.55
CA ILE A 358 9.82 -7.98 -7.55
C ILE A 358 8.91 -9.01 -6.91
N SER A 359 9.35 -9.65 -5.81
CA SER A 359 8.58 -10.74 -5.20
C SER A 359 7.25 -10.26 -4.62
N ALA A 360 6.26 -11.16 -4.53
CA ALA A 360 4.98 -10.86 -3.91
C ALA A 360 5.10 -10.46 -2.43
N ASN A 361 4.04 -9.83 -1.89
CA ASN A 361 3.93 -9.51 -0.46
C ASN A 361 4.02 -10.75 0.45
N SER A 362 3.54 -11.90 -0.01
CA SER A 362 3.55 -13.17 0.72
C SER A 362 4.90 -13.90 0.69
N SER A 363 5.94 -13.33 0.04
CA SER A 363 7.25 -13.98 -0.07
C SER A 363 7.91 -14.15 1.32
N PRO A 364 8.40 -15.35 1.69
CA PRO A 364 9.00 -15.61 3.01
C PRO A 364 10.23 -14.76 3.35
N GLY A 365 10.89 -14.16 2.35
CA GLY A 365 12.05 -13.29 2.55
C GLY A 365 11.71 -11.87 3.02
N ARG A 366 10.42 -11.49 3.01
CA ARG A 366 9.95 -10.17 3.42
C ARG A 366 10.11 -9.97 4.92
N GLN A 367 10.52 -8.77 5.32
CA GLN A 367 10.65 -8.40 6.73
C GLN A 367 9.36 -7.71 7.19
N ASN A 368 8.71 -8.27 8.20
CA ASN A 368 7.50 -7.70 8.78
C ASN A 368 7.81 -6.46 9.62
N PHE A 369 6.86 -5.54 9.72
CA PHE A 369 6.91 -4.47 10.71
C PHE A 369 6.77 -5.04 12.13
N LEU A 370 7.54 -4.48 13.07
CA LEU A 370 7.58 -4.95 14.46
C LEU A 370 6.34 -4.55 15.27
N GLN A 371 5.69 -3.45 14.89
CA GLN A 371 4.57 -2.85 15.60
C GLN A 371 3.32 -2.90 14.73
N ASP A 372 2.18 -3.23 15.33
CA ASP A 372 0.87 -2.98 14.73
C ASP A 372 0.70 -1.47 14.45
N LYS A 373 -0.23 -1.12 13.55
CA LYS A 373 -0.52 0.25 13.12
C LYS A 373 0.69 0.98 12.55
N THR A 374 1.49 0.31 11.74
CA THR A 374 2.66 0.92 11.08
C THR A 374 2.35 1.23 9.64
N PHE A 375 2.53 2.48 9.22
CA PHE A 375 2.20 2.93 7.87
C PHE A 375 3.27 3.86 7.31
N LEU A 376 3.57 3.72 6.02
CA LEU A 376 4.31 4.69 5.22
C LEU A 376 3.56 4.88 3.91
N ILE A 377 2.74 5.93 3.85
CA ILE A 377 1.90 6.24 2.70
C ILE A 377 2.52 7.43 1.95
N MET A 378 2.55 7.33 0.63
CA MET A 378 3.17 8.33 -0.25
C MET A 378 2.20 8.74 -1.34
N GLY A 379 2.25 10.00 -1.74
CA GLY A 379 1.55 10.55 -2.91
C GLY A 379 2.41 11.60 -3.60
N ASP A 380 2.20 11.84 -4.89
CA ASP A 380 3.00 12.76 -5.71
C ASP A 380 2.25 13.99 -6.21
N ASN A 381 3.02 14.95 -6.71
CA ASN A 381 2.54 16.22 -7.25
C ASN A 381 1.97 16.15 -8.68
N ASN A 382 1.74 14.94 -9.22
CA ASN A 382 1.23 14.65 -10.57
C ASN A 382 2.06 15.22 -11.73
N VAL A 383 3.29 15.67 -11.49
CA VAL A 383 4.14 16.22 -12.55
C VAL A 383 4.68 15.07 -13.41
N GLN A 384 4.41 15.09 -14.71
CA GLN A 384 4.89 14.08 -15.67
C GLN A 384 6.07 14.57 -16.53
N ASN A 385 6.51 15.81 -16.34
CA ASN A 385 7.60 16.37 -17.13
C ASN A 385 8.92 15.61 -16.87
N ILE A 386 9.56 15.19 -17.96
CA ILE A 386 10.81 14.42 -17.93
C ILE A 386 12.07 15.29 -18.03
N ALA A 387 11.90 16.61 -18.20
CA ALA A 387 13.02 17.54 -18.14
C ALA A 387 13.56 17.69 -16.71
N LEU A 388 14.89 17.66 -16.58
CA LEU A 388 15.57 17.96 -15.31
C LEU A 388 15.62 19.47 -15.08
N VAL A 389 15.51 19.88 -13.82
CA VAL A 389 15.59 21.29 -13.40
C VAL A 389 16.68 21.46 -12.34
N ASN A 390 17.23 22.67 -12.22
CA ASN A 390 18.23 22.94 -11.19
C ASN A 390 17.63 22.75 -9.80
N ASN A 391 18.41 22.17 -8.88
CA ASN A 391 18.00 21.96 -7.49
C ASN A 391 18.16 23.25 -6.67
N GLY A 392 17.30 24.24 -6.92
CA GLY A 392 17.44 25.58 -6.32
C GLY A 392 18.74 26.23 -6.76
N THR A 393 19.55 26.67 -5.78
CA THR A 393 20.90 27.23 -6.01
C THR A 393 22.02 26.18 -5.88
N ALA A 394 21.69 24.93 -5.51
CA ALA A 394 22.68 23.88 -5.35
C ALA A 394 23.11 23.29 -6.70
N THR A 395 24.35 22.82 -6.78
CA THR A 395 24.86 22.08 -7.93
C THR A 395 24.03 20.80 -8.17
N GLY A 396 23.80 20.46 -9.43
CA GLY A 396 23.05 19.28 -9.84
C GLY A 396 21.64 19.60 -10.30
N GLN A 397 20.97 18.57 -10.84
CA GLN A 397 19.62 18.69 -11.38
C GLN A 397 18.71 17.63 -10.77
N VAL A 398 17.45 17.98 -10.54
CA VAL A 398 16.39 17.11 -10.02
C VAL A 398 15.29 16.93 -11.05
N ILE A 399 14.52 15.86 -10.91
CA ILE A 399 13.25 15.73 -11.59
C ILE A 399 12.21 16.63 -10.91
N GLN A 400 11.21 17.05 -11.68
CA GLN A 400 10.15 17.94 -11.18
C GLN A 400 9.05 17.18 -10.41
N ARG A 401 9.02 15.85 -10.51
CA ARG A 401 8.11 15.02 -9.72
C ARG A 401 8.59 14.97 -8.28
N ILE A 402 7.72 15.29 -7.35
CA ILE A 402 8.01 15.31 -5.91
C ILE A 402 6.94 14.46 -5.22
N TRP A 403 7.36 13.70 -4.23
CA TRP A 403 6.48 12.90 -3.37
C TRP A 403 6.41 13.51 -1.98
N LEU A 404 5.26 13.34 -1.33
CA LEU A 404 5.05 13.52 0.09
C LEU A 404 4.92 12.14 0.73
N ALA A 405 5.78 11.82 1.70
CA ALA A 405 5.69 10.62 2.53
C ALA A 405 5.13 10.97 3.91
N GLN A 406 4.00 10.37 4.26
CA GLN A 406 3.39 10.41 5.59
C GLN A 406 3.65 9.08 6.30
N ARG A 407 4.15 9.15 7.53
CA ARG A 407 4.55 7.96 8.29
C ARG A 407 3.85 7.92 9.64
N THR A 408 3.30 6.76 9.97
CA THR A 408 2.81 6.39 11.30
C THR A 408 3.64 5.26 11.86
N ASN A 409 4.09 5.38 13.12
CA ASN A 409 5.00 4.46 13.80
C ASN A 409 6.33 4.23 13.04
N ASN A 410 7.20 3.36 13.56
CA ASN A 410 8.52 3.12 12.99
C ASN A 410 8.50 1.99 11.94
N THR A 411 8.87 2.34 10.71
CA THR A 411 8.94 1.41 9.57
C THR A 411 10.26 0.64 9.51
N GLY A 412 11.26 1.01 10.32
CA GLY A 412 12.59 0.39 10.25
C GLY A 412 13.29 0.67 8.91
N SER A 413 13.98 -0.33 8.35
CA SER A 413 14.61 -0.17 7.03
C SER A 413 13.55 -0.05 5.94
N THR A 414 13.63 0.99 5.13
CA THR A 414 12.72 1.21 4.00
C THR A 414 13.52 1.40 2.73
N TRP A 415 13.30 0.50 1.78
CA TRP A 415 13.99 0.48 0.50
C TRP A 415 13.10 1.07 -0.59
N LEU A 416 13.70 1.85 -1.49
CA LEU A 416 13.01 2.49 -2.61
C LEU A 416 13.76 2.15 -3.90
N GLN A 417 13.02 1.79 -4.94
CA GLN A 417 13.52 1.72 -6.30
C GLN A 417 12.79 2.75 -7.14
N ALA A 418 13.54 3.72 -7.66
CA ALA A 418 13.07 4.72 -8.61
C ALA A 418 13.47 4.28 -10.03
N ASP A 419 12.48 4.04 -10.90
CA ASP A 419 12.68 3.83 -12.33
C ASP A 419 12.80 5.19 -13.03
N LEU A 420 14.04 5.60 -13.30
CA LEU A 420 14.39 6.85 -13.94
C LEU A 420 14.64 6.67 -15.44
N SER A 421 14.30 5.51 -16.02
CA SER A 421 14.63 5.18 -17.42
C SER A 421 13.96 6.11 -18.45
N ALA A 422 12.85 6.76 -18.09
CA ALA A 422 12.19 7.78 -18.90
C ALA A 422 12.91 9.14 -18.95
N TYR A 423 13.82 9.42 -18.00
CA TYR A 423 14.56 10.68 -17.91
C TYR A 423 15.86 10.59 -18.71
N THR A 424 15.76 10.83 -20.02
CA THR A 424 16.89 10.69 -20.97
C THR A 424 18.09 11.60 -20.67
N GLY A 425 17.90 12.64 -19.86
CA GLY A 425 18.97 13.50 -19.35
C GLY A 425 19.81 12.88 -18.22
N ILE A 426 19.47 11.67 -17.74
CA ILE A 426 20.22 10.93 -16.72
C ILE A 426 21.05 9.85 -17.42
N ALA A 427 22.37 10.00 -17.43
CA ALA A 427 23.29 9.02 -17.95
C ALA A 427 23.61 7.93 -16.92
N ALA A 428 23.96 6.72 -17.38
CA ALA A 428 24.35 5.61 -16.50
C ALA A 428 25.57 5.90 -15.61
N THR A 429 26.37 6.92 -15.96
CA THR A 429 27.54 7.38 -15.20
C THR A 429 27.23 8.46 -14.17
N ASP A 430 26.01 9.01 -14.17
CA ASP A 430 25.65 10.07 -13.24
C ASP A 430 25.51 9.56 -11.80
N GLN A 431 25.86 10.42 -10.86
CA GLN A 431 25.67 10.12 -9.44
C GLN A 431 24.24 10.45 -9.04
N VAL A 432 23.38 9.43 -9.03
CA VAL A 432 21.97 9.59 -8.65
C VAL A 432 21.83 9.70 -7.14
N SER A 433 21.02 10.66 -6.69
CA SER A 433 20.68 10.88 -5.28
C SER A 433 19.20 11.19 -5.09
N MET A 434 18.68 10.90 -3.90
CA MET A 434 17.36 11.31 -3.45
C MET A 434 17.50 12.54 -2.55
N VAL A 435 16.78 13.63 -2.86
CA VAL A 435 16.70 14.83 -2.03
C VAL A 435 15.47 14.73 -1.17
N VAL A 436 15.62 14.90 0.14
CA VAL A 436 14.54 14.85 1.14
C VAL A 436 14.50 16.17 1.90
N ALA A 437 13.32 16.72 2.16
CA ALA A 437 13.13 17.99 2.85
C ALA A 437 11.84 18.03 3.67
N ASP A 438 11.66 19.11 4.43
CA ASP A 438 10.50 19.34 5.30
C ASP A 438 9.36 20.09 4.59
N ASP A 439 9.64 20.68 3.44
CA ASP A 439 8.71 21.46 2.64
C ASP A 439 8.68 21.02 1.16
N SER A 440 7.57 21.30 0.47
CA SER A 440 7.39 20.96 -0.94
C SER A 440 8.30 21.72 -1.90
N GLY A 441 8.94 22.80 -1.44
CA GLY A 441 9.94 23.55 -2.18
C GLY A 441 11.35 22.95 -2.08
N LEU A 442 11.53 21.87 -1.31
CA LEU A 442 12.82 21.22 -1.07
C LEU A 442 13.90 22.18 -0.54
N SER A 443 13.52 23.07 0.39
CA SER A 443 14.35 24.17 0.87
C SER A 443 14.71 24.11 2.35
N GLN A 444 13.93 23.38 3.15
CA GLN A 444 14.06 23.28 4.61
C GLN A 444 14.57 21.91 5.03
N ASN A 445 15.61 21.89 5.87
CA ASN A 445 16.23 20.68 6.43
C ASN A 445 16.62 19.63 5.36
N VAL A 446 17.15 20.11 4.24
CA VAL A 446 17.47 19.29 3.07
C VAL A 446 18.52 18.23 3.40
N GLN A 447 18.20 16.98 3.07
CA GLN A 447 19.10 15.83 3.11
C GLN A 447 19.24 15.27 1.70
N VAL A 448 20.45 14.81 1.35
CA VAL A 448 20.66 14.12 0.08
C VAL A 448 21.20 12.73 0.38
N ILE A 449 20.48 11.73 -0.11
CA ILE A 449 20.74 10.33 0.13
C ILE A 449 21.26 9.73 -1.17
N PRO A 450 22.54 9.33 -1.25
CA PRO A 450 23.08 8.74 -2.47
C PRO A 450 22.41 7.40 -2.76
N ALA A 451 22.26 7.08 -4.04
CA ALA A 451 21.79 5.76 -4.45
C ALA A 451 22.81 4.69 -4.01
N THR A 452 22.31 3.60 -3.45
CA THR A 452 23.09 2.39 -3.15
C THR A 452 23.47 1.61 -4.41
N GLY A 453 22.74 1.84 -5.50
CA GLY A 453 23.03 1.30 -6.83
C GLY A 453 22.19 2.02 -7.89
N PHE A 454 22.73 2.12 -9.11
CA PHE A 454 22.05 2.66 -10.27
C PHE A 454 22.37 1.80 -11.49
N THR A 455 21.39 1.08 -12.02
CA THR A 455 21.60 0.14 -13.14
C THR A 455 20.34 0.04 -13.99
N GLY A 456 20.50 0.09 -15.32
CA GLY A 456 19.36 0.01 -16.24
C GLY A 456 18.33 1.13 -16.06
N GLY A 457 18.76 2.32 -15.63
CA GLY A 457 17.88 3.44 -15.32
C GLY A 457 17.18 3.35 -13.96
N LYS A 458 17.43 2.30 -13.16
CA LYS A 458 16.79 2.11 -11.85
C LYS A 458 17.75 2.44 -10.72
N ALA A 459 17.38 3.40 -9.88
CA ALA A 459 18.16 3.81 -8.69
C ALA A 459 17.56 3.19 -7.42
N VAL A 460 18.41 2.69 -6.54
CA VAL A 460 18.00 2.03 -5.29
C VAL A 460 18.47 2.83 -4.08
N PHE A 461 17.58 3.08 -3.12
CA PHE A 461 17.84 3.82 -1.89
C PHE A 461 17.40 3.02 -0.67
N ASN A 462 18.00 3.30 0.49
CA ASN A 462 17.53 2.86 1.79
C ASN A 462 17.44 4.07 2.71
N TYR A 463 16.22 4.43 3.12
CA TYR A 463 15.98 5.63 3.91
C TYR A 463 14.84 5.42 4.91
N PRO A 464 15.11 5.41 6.23
CA PRO A 464 14.07 5.31 7.25
C PRO A 464 13.36 6.66 7.40
N PHE A 465 12.29 6.87 6.63
CA PHE A 465 11.57 8.15 6.61
C PHE A 465 11.16 8.61 8.02
N PRO A 466 11.38 9.88 8.36
CA PRO A 466 10.64 10.55 9.43
C PRO A 466 9.18 10.82 8.99
N ALA A 467 8.35 11.37 9.89
CA ALA A 467 7.00 11.80 9.52
C ALA A 467 7.04 13.01 8.57
N ASN A 468 6.14 13.00 7.58
CA ASN A 468 5.79 14.13 6.72
C ASN A 468 7.00 14.76 6.01
N LYS A 469 7.66 13.99 5.13
CA LYS A 469 8.79 14.47 4.33
C LYS A 469 8.45 14.55 2.86
N TYR A 470 8.99 15.57 2.21
CA TYR A 470 8.96 15.72 0.77
C TYR A 470 10.24 15.17 0.17
N PHE A 471 10.18 14.53 -0.99
CA PHE A 471 11.39 14.05 -1.65
C PHE A 471 11.28 14.03 -3.17
N THR A 472 12.44 14.09 -3.83
CA THR A 472 12.62 13.93 -5.28
C THR A 472 13.93 13.19 -5.57
N PHE A 473 14.19 12.90 -6.84
CA PHE A 473 15.42 12.28 -7.32
C PHE A 473 16.17 13.22 -8.26
N GLY A 474 17.49 13.13 -8.26
CA GLY A 474 18.32 13.93 -9.14
C GLY A 474 19.73 13.40 -9.28
N ILE A 475 20.54 14.14 -10.02
CA ILE A 475 21.90 13.77 -10.41
C ILE A 475 22.91 14.82 -9.99
N ASN A 476 24.10 14.35 -9.61
CA ASN A 476 25.27 15.18 -9.34
C ASN A 476 25.00 16.26 -8.29
N ILE A 477 24.14 15.94 -7.32
CA ILE A 477 23.75 16.83 -6.22
C ILE A 477 24.85 16.79 -5.17
N GLN A 478 25.64 17.86 -5.14
CA GLN A 478 26.77 17.96 -4.22
C GLN A 478 26.29 18.49 -2.87
N THR A 479 26.36 17.69 -1.80
CA THR A 479 26.01 18.13 -0.43
C THR A 479 27.18 18.65 0.37
N HIS A 480 28.39 18.35 -0.06
CA HIS A 480 29.60 18.71 0.64
C HIS A 480 30.62 19.17 -0.37
N CYS A 481 31.25 20.31 -0.10
CA CYS A 481 32.50 20.65 -0.75
C CYS A 481 33.56 19.69 -0.22
N THR A 482 33.83 18.64 -0.98
CA THR A 482 35.00 17.79 -0.76
C THR A 482 36.08 18.28 -1.69
N LYS A 483 37.27 18.52 -1.14
CA LYS A 483 38.47 18.67 -1.96
C LYS A 483 38.85 17.27 -2.43
N ASP A 484 39.07 17.10 -3.73
CA ASP A 484 39.64 15.86 -4.23
C ASP A 484 40.96 15.58 -3.51
N PRO A 485 41.28 14.30 -3.23
CA PRO A 485 42.56 13.97 -2.61
C PRO A 485 43.69 14.54 -3.45
N ALA A 486 44.63 15.24 -2.80
CA ALA A 486 45.84 15.71 -3.48
C ALA A 486 46.60 14.49 -4.03
N VAL A 487 46.72 14.40 -5.35
CA VAL A 487 47.49 13.35 -6.02
C VAL A 487 48.98 13.71 -6.02
N GLY A 488 49.86 12.77 -5.67
CA GLY A 488 51.31 12.98 -5.66
C GLY A 488 52.03 12.40 -4.45
N THR A 489 53.33 12.68 -4.34
CA THR A 489 54.15 12.30 -3.18
C THR A 489 53.73 13.10 -1.94
N PRO A 490 53.52 12.46 -0.78
CA PRO A 490 53.24 13.16 0.47
C PRO A 490 54.29 14.23 0.78
N ASN A 491 53.83 15.42 1.15
CA ASN A 491 54.65 16.58 1.42
C ASN A 491 55.33 16.45 2.79
N GLU A 492 54.63 15.81 3.73
CA GLU A 492 55.14 15.47 5.06
C GLU A 492 54.54 14.14 5.54
N MET A 493 55.25 13.48 6.45
CA MET A 493 54.73 12.30 7.17
C MET A 493 54.31 12.69 8.58
N THR A 494 53.33 11.98 9.12
CA THR A 494 52.81 12.24 10.47
C THR A 494 53.89 12.03 11.54
N LYS A 495 54.14 13.06 12.34
CA LYS A 495 55.20 13.09 13.36
C LYS A 495 54.72 12.66 14.75
N PHE A 496 53.41 12.68 14.98
CA PHE A 496 52.80 12.36 16.28
C PHE A 496 51.62 11.42 16.12
N GLY A 497 51.53 10.42 16.99
CA GLY A 497 50.37 9.54 17.01
C GLY A 497 50.16 8.85 18.36
N ILE A 498 48.92 8.45 18.62
CA ILE A 498 48.51 7.66 19.77
C ILE A 498 47.88 6.37 19.26
N THR A 499 48.38 5.22 19.71
CA THR A 499 47.83 3.91 19.32
C THR A 499 47.63 3.02 20.54
N ALA A 500 46.50 2.33 20.57
CA ALA A 500 46.19 1.28 21.54
C ALA A 500 46.54 -0.12 21.01
N GLN A 501 47.12 -0.24 19.81
CA GLN A 501 47.55 -1.52 19.24
C GLN A 501 48.82 -2.01 19.93
N SER A 502 48.85 -3.29 20.31
CA SER A 502 50.05 -3.95 20.82
C SER A 502 51.11 -4.18 19.74
N ASN A 503 50.68 -4.39 18.49
CA ASN A 503 51.55 -4.55 17.34
C ASN A 503 51.47 -3.30 16.46
N LYS A 504 52.38 -2.34 16.69
CA LYS A 504 52.52 -1.14 15.84
C LYS A 504 52.98 -1.54 14.44
N GLN A 505 52.43 -0.88 13.42
CA GLN A 505 52.93 -1.06 12.07
C GLN A 505 54.40 -0.56 11.96
N PRO A 506 55.21 -1.16 11.08
CA PRO A 506 56.55 -0.66 10.80
C PRO A 506 56.50 0.82 10.38
N ASN A 507 57.41 1.62 10.94
CA ASN A 507 57.50 3.07 10.69
C ASN A 507 56.26 3.87 11.12
N TRP A 508 55.40 3.36 11.98
CA TRP A 508 54.30 4.17 12.54
C TRP A 508 54.80 5.15 13.62
N PRO A 509 54.34 6.42 13.66
CA PRO A 509 53.29 7.03 12.82
C PRO A 509 53.80 7.63 11.50
N THR A 510 55.11 7.61 11.24
CA THR A 510 55.73 8.24 10.06
C THR A 510 55.47 7.51 8.74
N ASN A 511 54.68 6.45 8.74
CA ASN A 511 54.14 5.78 7.55
C ASN A 511 52.76 6.34 7.17
N ILE A 512 52.14 7.18 8.00
CA ILE A 512 50.90 7.87 7.71
C ILE A 512 51.22 9.18 6.98
N PRO A 513 50.80 9.35 5.71
CA PRO A 513 51.07 10.55 4.95
C PRO A 513 50.17 11.72 5.37
N ASN A 514 50.70 12.94 5.37
CA ASN A 514 49.97 14.22 5.48
C ASN A 514 49.04 14.38 6.71
N GLY A 515 49.20 13.60 7.77
CA GLY A 515 48.46 13.77 9.03
C GLY A 515 49.22 14.64 10.03
N PHE A 516 48.54 15.59 10.68
CA PHE A 516 49.12 16.33 11.82
C PHE A 516 49.22 15.45 13.09
N MET A 517 48.23 14.59 13.28
CA MET A 517 48.15 13.58 14.34
C MET A 517 47.47 12.33 13.78
N THR A 518 47.91 11.14 14.19
CA THR A 518 47.23 9.88 13.91
C THR A 518 46.77 9.19 15.20
N LEU A 519 45.53 8.73 15.24
CA LEU A 519 44.93 8.02 16.37
C LEU A 519 44.47 6.64 15.90
N GLU A 520 44.88 5.58 16.59
CA GLU A 520 44.55 4.22 16.17
C GLU A 520 44.10 3.33 17.35
N SER A 521 42.98 2.63 17.18
CA SER A 521 42.52 1.61 18.14
C SER A 521 41.60 0.60 17.47
N ARG A 522 41.65 -0.67 17.90
CA ARG A 522 40.69 -1.71 17.49
C ARG A 522 39.35 -1.62 18.20
N ASN A 523 39.31 -1.08 19.42
CA ASN A 523 38.16 -1.23 20.31
C ASN A 523 37.97 -0.09 21.32
N LYS A 524 38.66 1.05 21.14
CA LYS A 524 38.51 2.24 21.99
C LYS A 524 37.99 3.39 21.14
N GLY A 525 37.00 4.12 21.66
CA GLY A 525 36.54 5.37 21.07
C GLY A 525 37.41 6.55 21.50
N PHE A 526 37.49 7.57 20.66
CA PHE A 526 38.04 8.87 21.04
C PHE A 526 36.95 9.67 21.77
N VAL A 527 37.19 9.99 23.04
CA VAL A 527 36.25 10.76 23.87
C VAL A 527 36.76 12.17 24.01
N ILE A 528 36.01 13.13 23.48
CA ILE A 528 36.26 14.56 23.66
C ILE A 528 35.57 15.02 24.95
N THR A 529 36.20 15.93 25.67
CA THR A 529 35.65 16.53 26.90
C THR A 529 34.28 17.15 26.63
N ARG A 530 33.26 16.72 27.40
CA ARG A 530 31.90 17.28 27.37
C ARG A 530 31.78 18.31 28.47
N THR A 531 31.63 19.58 28.10
CA THR A 531 31.58 20.73 29.04
C THR A 531 30.89 21.90 28.34
N THR A 532 30.90 23.11 28.91
CA THR A 532 30.50 24.34 28.20
C THR A 532 31.72 25.21 27.94
N SER A 533 31.74 25.98 26.85
CA SER A 533 32.83 26.92 26.55
C SER A 533 33.07 27.92 27.69
N ALA A 534 32.02 28.30 28.42
CA ALA A 534 32.10 29.18 29.59
C ALA A 534 32.80 28.54 30.80
N SER A 535 32.87 27.21 30.87
CA SER A 535 33.53 26.48 31.96
C SER A 535 35.05 26.34 31.76
N ILE A 536 35.58 26.75 30.60
CA ILE A 536 37.01 26.72 30.30
C ILE A 536 37.62 28.10 30.60
N ALA A 537 38.33 28.22 31.74
CA ALA A 537 38.91 29.49 32.19
C ALA A 537 40.07 30.00 31.32
N VAL A 538 40.88 29.09 30.75
CA VAL A 538 42.04 29.42 29.93
C VAL A 538 42.04 28.53 28.69
N PRO A 539 41.31 28.89 27.63
CA PRO A 539 41.30 28.13 26.38
C PRO A 539 42.63 28.30 25.63
N VAL A 540 43.05 27.26 24.91
CA VAL A 540 44.26 27.25 24.07
C VAL A 540 43.85 27.03 22.63
N GLU A 541 44.49 27.72 21.68
CA GLU A 541 44.23 27.54 20.26
C GLU A 541 44.33 26.06 19.85
N GLY A 542 43.35 25.58 19.08
CA GLY A 542 43.25 24.17 18.70
C GLY A 542 42.48 23.29 19.69
N MET A 543 42.08 23.82 20.85
CA MET A 543 41.31 23.05 21.84
C MET A 543 39.92 22.68 21.29
N LEU A 544 39.56 21.40 21.49
CA LEU A 544 38.28 20.82 21.07
C LEU A 544 37.45 20.41 22.30
N ILE A 545 36.18 20.77 22.30
CA ILE A 545 35.18 20.30 23.28
C ILE A 545 33.90 19.87 22.57
N PHE A 546 33.11 19.02 23.21
CA PHE A 546 31.68 18.95 22.91
C PHE A 546 30.96 19.90 23.87
N ASP A 547 30.45 21.01 23.34
CA ASP A 547 29.74 22.00 24.14
C ASP A 547 28.33 21.49 24.45
N THR A 548 28.04 21.24 25.73
CA THR A 548 26.76 20.67 26.15
C THR A 548 25.61 21.68 26.13
N ALA A 549 25.90 22.99 26.12
CA ALA A 549 24.87 24.01 26.01
C ALA A 549 24.44 24.16 24.54
N ASP A 550 25.41 24.30 23.63
CA ASP A 550 25.15 24.52 22.20
C ASP A 550 24.99 23.21 21.40
N GLN A 551 25.17 22.06 22.05
CA GLN A 551 25.04 20.71 21.49
C GLN A 551 25.89 20.46 20.24
N CYS A 552 27.09 21.05 20.17
CA CYS A 552 27.98 20.97 19.02
C CYS A 552 29.44 20.70 19.44
N PHE A 553 30.26 20.17 18.53
CA PHE A 553 31.71 20.20 18.72
C PHE A 553 32.22 21.61 18.49
N LYS A 554 32.93 22.20 19.46
CA LYS A 554 33.56 23.50 19.32
C LYS A 554 35.07 23.43 19.23
N LEU A 555 35.65 24.28 18.39
CA LEU A 555 37.07 24.56 18.29
C LEU A 555 37.33 25.97 18.84
N TYR A 556 38.34 26.13 19.69
CA TYR A 556 38.87 27.45 20.04
C TYR A 556 39.93 27.85 19.02
N ASN A 557 39.70 28.95 18.29
CA ASN A 557 40.62 29.42 17.25
C ASN A 557 41.69 30.42 17.76
N GLY A 558 41.92 30.45 19.08
CA GLY A 558 42.83 31.40 19.72
C GLY A 558 42.17 32.70 20.19
N THR A 559 40.94 32.99 19.75
CA THR A 559 40.17 34.18 20.19
C THR A 559 38.78 33.82 20.69
N VAL A 560 38.04 33.02 19.93
CA VAL A 560 36.65 32.66 20.21
C VAL A 560 36.39 31.17 20.01
N TRP A 561 35.39 30.66 20.72
CA TRP A 561 34.86 29.32 20.53
C TRP A 561 33.84 29.31 19.41
N ASN A 562 34.01 28.43 18.42
CA ASN A 562 33.05 28.26 17.33
C ASN A 562 32.61 26.81 17.22
N CYS A 563 31.33 26.57 16.96
CA CYS A 563 30.91 25.25 16.50
C CYS A 563 31.63 24.93 15.20
N ILE A 564 32.19 23.72 15.12
CA ILE A 564 32.76 23.21 13.88
C ILE A 564 31.59 22.96 12.94
N THR A 565 31.51 23.80 11.93
CA THR A 565 30.58 23.66 10.83
C THR A 565 31.37 23.26 9.59
N ARG A 566 30.80 22.36 8.78
CA ARG A 566 31.33 22.11 7.44
C ARG A 566 31.04 23.36 6.60
N SER A 567 32.04 23.88 5.90
CA SER A 567 31.91 25.03 5.00
C SER A 567 32.61 24.75 3.66
N CYS A 568 32.29 25.58 2.67
CA CYS A 568 32.89 25.60 1.33
C CYS A 568 33.79 26.82 1.23
N ASN A 569 34.93 26.79 1.92
CA ASN A 569 35.77 27.96 2.15
C ASN A 569 37.08 27.97 1.35
N ASP A 570 37.19 27.12 0.31
CA ASP A 570 38.26 27.11 -0.69
C ASP A 570 37.69 27.19 -2.10
#